data_AF-A0A9E7I7S9-F1
#
_entry.id   AF-A0A9E7I7S9-F1
#
_cell.length_a   1.000
_cell.length_b   1.000
_cell.length_c   1.000
_cell.angle_alpha   90.00
_cell.angle_beta   90.00
_cell.angle_gamma   90.00
#
_symmetry.space_group_name_H-M   'P 1'
#
loop_
_entity.id
_entity.type
_entity.pdbx_description
1 polymer ?
#
loop_
_entity_poly.entity_id
_entity_poly.type
_entity_poly.pdbx_seq_one_letter_code
_entity_poly.pdbx_strand_id
1 'polypeptide(L)'
;MVFDSMNSDECLMTRMQEMSLDYHFTVEQEVGSSTYAFFGFNGTAGVWRIAALNEAGGWKDRTTVEDMDLAVRASLKGWKFVFLGDLKVKNELPSTFKAYRYQQHRWSCGPANLFRKMVMEIMNNKKVSLWKKVHVIYSFFFVRKVVAHIVTFVFYCIVIPATVLVPEVEIPKWGAIYIPSIITLLNAVGTPRSLHLLVFWILFENVMSLHRTKATFIGLLEAGRVNEWVVTEKLGDAKKAKMAAKAARKPRIRIGDRLHLLELWTGAYLFFCGCYDVAFGNSHFFIYLFLQSMAFFIVGFGYAGTFVPST
;
A
#
# COMPACT_ATOMS: atom_id res chain seq x y z
N MET A 1 -15.25 -9.40 6.32
CA MET A 1 -15.88 -8.34 7.15
C MET A 1 -15.17 -7.04 6.81
N VAL A 2 -15.82 -5.90 6.99
CA VAL A 2 -15.26 -4.57 6.72
C VAL A 2 -14.60 -4.02 7.98
N PHE A 3 -13.49 -3.30 7.84
CA PHE A 3 -12.89 -2.57 8.97
C PHE A 3 -13.53 -1.21 9.17
N ASP A 4 -13.78 -0.88 10.43
CA ASP A 4 -14.21 0.44 10.89
C ASP A 4 -13.07 1.08 11.69
N SER A 5 -12.43 2.10 11.13
CA SER A 5 -11.20 2.68 11.65
C SER A 5 -11.49 3.65 12.80
N MET A 6 -11.08 3.30 14.02
CA MET A 6 -11.41 4.07 15.23
C MET A 6 -10.57 5.35 15.40
N ASN A 7 -9.45 5.48 14.68
CA ASN A 7 -8.51 6.59 14.77
C ASN A 7 -8.25 7.28 13.44
N SER A 8 -9.19 7.20 12.49
CA SER A 8 -9.02 7.88 11.19
C SER A 8 -8.85 9.39 11.37
N ASP A 9 -9.60 10.03 12.27
CA ASP A 9 -9.54 11.48 12.53
C ASP A 9 -8.33 11.94 13.37
N GLU A 10 -7.39 11.05 13.70
CA GLU A 10 -6.23 11.38 14.52
C GLU A 10 -5.25 12.37 13.85
N CYS A 11 -4.99 12.18 12.55
CA CYS A 11 -4.19 13.09 11.75
C CYS A 11 -4.49 12.93 10.25
N LEU A 12 -3.94 13.82 9.41
CA LEU A 12 -4.13 13.73 7.95
C LEU A 12 -3.68 12.37 7.38
N MET A 13 -2.60 11.79 7.93
CA MET A 13 -2.08 10.50 7.48
C MET A 13 -3.05 9.34 7.78
N THR A 14 -3.69 9.31 8.95
CA THR A 14 -4.66 8.26 9.31
C THR A 14 -5.94 8.39 8.47
N ARG A 15 -6.37 9.61 8.12
CA ARG A 15 -7.47 9.84 7.17
C ARG A 15 -7.14 9.32 5.78
N MET A 16 -5.93 9.60 5.27
CA MET A 16 -5.49 9.09 3.97
C MET A 16 -5.37 7.55 3.95
N GLN A 17 -4.93 6.95 5.06
CA GLN A 17 -4.90 5.49 5.22
C GLN A 17 -6.30 4.86 5.18
N GLU A 18 -7.28 5.48 5.85
CA GLU A 18 -8.67 5.05 5.81
C GLU A 18 -9.21 5.07 4.38
N MET A 19 -8.96 6.14 3.62
CA MET A 19 -9.37 6.23 2.20
C MET A 19 -8.85 5.06 1.37
N SER A 20 -7.57 4.70 1.53
CA SER A 20 -6.97 3.57 0.79
C SER A 20 -7.51 2.21 1.24
N LEU A 21 -7.77 2.03 2.54
CA LEU A 21 -8.28 0.78 3.09
C LEU A 21 -9.76 0.55 2.78
N ASP A 22 -10.57 1.61 2.82
CA ASP A 22 -12.00 1.50 2.56
C ASP A 22 -12.27 0.98 1.15
N TYR A 23 -11.60 1.54 0.14
CA TYR A 23 -11.65 1.01 -1.24
C TYR A 23 -11.19 -0.45 -1.32
N HIS A 24 -10.13 -0.82 -0.61
CA HIS A 24 -9.62 -2.19 -0.59
C HIS A 24 -10.66 -3.19 -0.04
N PHE A 25 -11.42 -2.83 0.99
CA PHE A 25 -12.44 -3.73 1.54
C PHE A 25 -13.73 -3.69 0.74
N THR A 26 -14.30 -2.51 0.53
CA THR A 26 -15.65 -2.34 -0.04
C THR A 26 -15.73 -2.67 -1.53
N VAL A 27 -14.67 -2.43 -2.29
CA VAL A 27 -14.66 -2.71 -3.72
C VAL A 27 -13.86 -3.96 -4.01
N GLU A 28 -12.59 -3.96 -3.60
CA GLU A 28 -11.65 -4.98 -4.04
C GLU A 28 -11.94 -6.37 -3.48
N GLN A 29 -12.28 -6.50 -2.19
CA GLN A 29 -12.62 -7.80 -1.59
C GLN A 29 -14.03 -8.24 -1.96
N GLU A 30 -14.97 -7.31 -2.04
CA GLU A 30 -16.35 -7.61 -2.42
C GLU A 30 -16.43 -8.17 -3.85
N VAL A 31 -15.79 -7.51 -4.82
CA VAL A 31 -15.70 -7.99 -6.20
C VAL A 31 -14.97 -9.33 -6.28
N GLY A 32 -13.88 -9.50 -5.52
CA GLY A 32 -13.16 -10.78 -5.45
C GLY A 32 -14.05 -11.93 -4.94
N SER A 33 -14.81 -11.68 -3.88
CA SER A 33 -15.78 -12.61 -3.31
C SER A 33 -16.90 -12.95 -4.29
N SER A 34 -17.57 -11.95 -4.86
CA SER A 34 -18.75 -12.16 -5.71
C SER A 34 -18.40 -12.77 -7.07
N THR A 35 -17.29 -12.36 -7.68
CA THR A 35 -16.93 -12.75 -9.04
C THR A 35 -16.08 -14.02 -9.09
N TYR A 36 -15.17 -14.18 -8.12
CA TYR A 36 -14.17 -15.25 -8.15
C TYR A 36 -14.23 -16.17 -6.94
N ALA A 37 -15.14 -15.94 -5.98
CA ALA A 37 -15.18 -16.62 -4.69
C ALA A 37 -13.82 -16.61 -3.97
N PHE A 38 -13.05 -15.53 -4.11
CA PHE A 38 -11.70 -15.40 -3.56
C PHE A 38 -11.27 -13.96 -3.37
N PHE A 39 -10.65 -13.71 -2.22
CA PHE A 39 -9.85 -12.53 -1.93
C PHE A 39 -8.72 -12.95 -0.99
N GLY A 40 -7.65 -12.15 -0.92
CA GLY A 40 -6.57 -12.38 0.04
C GLY A 40 -7.08 -12.15 1.46
N PHE A 41 -6.87 -13.12 2.36
CA PHE A 41 -7.21 -12.94 3.77
C PHE A 41 -6.22 -11.99 4.44
N ASN A 42 -6.73 -10.98 5.15
CA ASN A 42 -5.95 -9.90 5.76
C ASN A 42 -5.59 -10.15 7.24
N GLY A 43 -5.50 -11.42 7.63
CA GLY A 43 -4.98 -11.84 8.94
C GLY A 43 -5.93 -11.68 10.13
N THR A 44 -7.01 -10.91 10.01
CA THR A 44 -8.02 -10.72 11.06
C THR A 44 -9.42 -10.48 10.49
N ALA A 45 -10.43 -10.40 11.36
CA ALA A 45 -11.85 -10.22 11.04
C ALA A 45 -12.40 -11.20 9.98
N GLY A 46 -11.97 -12.45 10.07
CA GLY A 46 -12.51 -13.55 9.30
C GLY A 46 -12.65 -14.81 10.13
N VAL A 47 -13.50 -15.71 9.66
CA VAL A 47 -13.79 -16.99 10.30
C VAL A 47 -13.43 -18.09 9.32
N TRP A 48 -12.68 -19.08 9.81
CA TRP A 48 -12.26 -20.24 9.05
C TRP A 48 -13.05 -21.47 9.46
N ARG A 49 -13.53 -22.24 8.48
CA ARG A 49 -13.96 -23.62 8.75
C ARG A 49 -12.73 -24.44 9.09
N ILE A 50 -12.79 -25.20 10.18
CA ILE A 50 -11.69 -26.08 10.62
C ILE A 50 -11.29 -27.05 9.49
N ALA A 51 -12.28 -27.61 8.77
CA ALA A 51 -12.03 -28.46 7.61
C ALA A 51 -11.19 -27.77 6.52
N ALA A 52 -11.49 -26.50 6.22
CA ALA A 52 -10.74 -25.74 5.22
C ALA A 52 -9.29 -25.51 5.64
N LEU A 53 -9.07 -25.20 6.92
CA LEU A 53 -7.73 -25.04 7.49
C LEU A 53 -6.94 -26.35 7.39
N ASN A 54 -7.55 -27.47 7.78
CA ASN A 54 -6.91 -28.78 7.75
C ASN A 54 -6.58 -29.23 6.32
N GLU A 55 -7.52 -29.10 5.38
CA GLU A 55 -7.31 -29.46 3.98
C GLU A 55 -6.28 -28.60 3.26
N ALA A 56 -6.18 -27.32 3.64
CA ALA A 56 -5.15 -26.43 3.12
C ALA A 56 -3.76 -26.75 3.69
N GLY A 57 -3.68 -27.54 4.76
CA GLY A 57 -2.42 -27.90 5.44
C GLY A 57 -1.99 -26.88 6.50
N GLY A 58 -2.95 -26.18 7.13
CA GLY A 58 -2.71 -25.27 8.24
C GLY A 58 -1.94 -23.99 7.89
N TRP A 59 -1.42 -23.33 8.92
CA TRP A 59 -0.58 -22.15 8.80
C TRP A 59 0.86 -22.55 8.43
N LYS A 60 1.48 -21.80 7.52
CA LYS A 60 2.88 -22.01 7.10
C LYS A 60 3.65 -20.71 7.29
N ASP A 61 4.87 -20.81 7.79
CA ASP A 61 5.77 -19.70 8.11
C ASP A 61 6.66 -19.25 6.95
N ARG A 62 6.45 -19.81 5.75
CA ARG A 62 7.30 -19.56 4.57
C ARG A 62 7.37 -18.10 4.09
N THR A 63 6.45 -17.25 4.52
CA THR A 63 6.36 -15.82 4.16
C THR A 63 5.74 -15.02 5.29
N THR A 64 5.97 -13.71 5.34
CA THR A 64 5.38 -12.76 6.32
C THR A 64 3.88 -12.48 6.13
N VAL A 65 3.24 -13.20 5.21
CA VAL A 65 1.81 -13.15 4.84
C VAL A 65 1.23 -14.57 4.84
N GLU A 66 1.39 -15.26 5.97
CA GLU A 66 0.91 -16.62 6.21
C GLU A 66 -0.61 -16.77 6.01
N ASP A 67 -1.35 -15.69 6.26
CA ASP A 67 -2.79 -15.51 6.04
C ASP A 67 -3.17 -15.56 4.57
N MET A 68 -2.45 -14.83 3.73
CA MET A 68 -2.62 -14.82 2.29
C MET A 68 -2.21 -16.15 1.69
N ASP A 69 -1.12 -16.76 2.18
CA ASP A 69 -0.68 -18.09 1.78
C ASP A 69 -1.77 -19.15 2.02
N LEU A 70 -2.34 -19.14 3.24
CA LEU A 70 -3.46 -20.01 3.59
C LEU A 70 -4.67 -19.75 2.68
N ALA A 71 -4.98 -18.48 2.40
CA ALA A 71 -6.09 -18.13 1.50
C ALA A 71 -5.93 -18.70 0.09
N VAL A 72 -4.73 -18.55 -0.49
CA VAL A 72 -4.44 -19.11 -1.82
C VAL A 72 -4.54 -20.62 -1.80
N ARG A 73 -3.92 -21.29 -0.81
CA ARG A 73 -3.97 -22.76 -0.70
C ARG A 73 -5.39 -23.29 -0.54
N ALA A 74 -6.20 -22.69 0.33
CA ALA A 74 -7.59 -23.06 0.50
C ALA A 74 -8.39 -22.85 -0.80
N SER A 75 -8.17 -21.74 -1.50
CA SER A 75 -8.79 -21.51 -2.81
C SER A 75 -8.37 -22.55 -3.85
N LEU A 76 -7.13 -23.03 -3.82
CA LEU A 76 -6.62 -24.10 -4.68
C LEU A 76 -7.18 -25.49 -4.33
N LYS A 77 -7.83 -25.63 -3.17
CA LYS A 77 -8.61 -26.82 -2.79
C LYS A 77 -10.11 -26.67 -3.11
N GLY A 78 -10.53 -25.54 -3.67
CA GLY A 78 -11.93 -25.30 -4.07
C GLY A 78 -12.77 -24.59 -3.01
N TRP A 79 -12.18 -24.16 -1.88
CA TRP A 79 -12.90 -23.38 -0.88
C TRP A 79 -13.28 -22.00 -1.43
N LYS A 80 -14.50 -21.58 -1.09
CA LYS A 80 -15.08 -20.30 -1.50
C LYS A 80 -14.98 -19.30 -0.36
N PHE A 81 -14.52 -18.10 -0.68
CA PHE A 81 -14.41 -16.99 0.26
C PHE A 81 -15.63 -16.09 0.09
N VAL A 82 -16.25 -15.75 1.22
CA VAL A 82 -17.42 -14.88 1.29
C VAL A 82 -17.05 -13.62 2.05
N PHE A 83 -17.17 -12.49 1.37
CA PHE A 83 -17.04 -11.17 1.96
C PHE A 83 -18.39 -10.74 2.54
N LEU A 84 -18.37 -10.17 3.75
CA LEU A 84 -19.55 -9.65 4.43
C LEU A 84 -19.34 -8.13 4.60
N GLY A 85 -19.96 -7.35 3.71
CA GLY A 85 -19.86 -5.89 3.68
C GLY A 85 -20.56 -5.20 4.87
N ASP A 86 -21.70 -5.76 5.29
CA ASP A 86 -22.53 -5.16 6.35
C ASP A 86 -21.97 -5.36 7.76
N LEU A 87 -21.04 -6.31 7.94
CA LEU A 87 -20.45 -6.61 9.23
C LEU A 87 -19.15 -5.84 9.42
N LYS A 88 -19.22 -4.81 10.27
CA LYS A 88 -18.10 -3.94 10.63
C LYS A 88 -17.33 -4.45 11.84
N VAL A 89 -16.00 -4.43 11.75
CA VAL A 89 -15.10 -4.77 12.85
C VAL A 89 -14.17 -3.61 13.13
N LYS A 90 -14.11 -3.20 14.40
CA LYS A 90 -13.26 -2.09 14.84
C LYS A 90 -11.79 -2.40 14.59
N ASN A 91 -11.10 -1.50 13.91
CA ASN A 91 -9.68 -1.57 13.64
C ASN A 91 -8.98 -0.25 14.02
N GLU A 92 -7.67 -0.33 14.15
CA GLU A 92 -6.80 0.79 14.47
C GLU A 92 -5.69 0.90 13.43
N LEU A 93 -5.54 2.09 12.89
CA LEU A 93 -4.55 2.44 11.88
C LEU A 93 -3.22 2.82 12.52
N PRO A 94 -2.09 2.58 11.85
CA PRO A 94 -0.78 3.11 12.25
C PRO A 94 -0.81 4.64 12.44
N SER A 95 -0.63 5.08 13.68
CA SER A 95 -0.62 6.51 14.02
C SER A 95 0.71 7.21 13.73
N THR A 96 1.81 6.47 13.58
CA THR A 96 3.12 7.03 13.20
C THR A 96 3.51 6.64 11.79
N PHE A 97 4.21 7.53 11.09
CA PHE A 97 4.71 7.23 9.74
C PHE A 97 5.69 6.07 9.73
N LYS A 98 6.51 5.93 10.79
CA LYS A 98 7.41 4.79 10.97
C LYS A 98 6.64 3.47 11.00
N ALA A 99 5.59 3.36 11.84
CA ALA A 99 4.76 2.15 11.91
C ALA A 99 4.04 1.87 10.58
N TYR A 100 3.53 2.92 9.93
CA TYR A 100 2.89 2.79 8.62
C TYR A 100 3.86 2.24 7.56
N ARG A 101 5.10 2.73 7.49
CA ARG A 101 6.08 2.18 6.54
C ARG A 101 6.40 0.71 6.80
N TYR A 102 6.53 0.27 8.04
CA TYR A 102 6.76 -1.15 8.34
C TYR A 102 5.58 -2.01 7.88
N GLN A 103 4.36 -1.55 8.13
CA GLN A 103 3.15 -2.22 7.66
C GLN A 103 3.13 -2.31 6.13
N GLN A 104 3.34 -1.20 5.43
CA GLN A 104 3.34 -1.15 3.96
C GLN A 104 4.48 -1.96 3.35
N HIS A 105 5.65 -1.99 3.98
CA HIS A 105 6.75 -2.85 3.56
C HIS A 105 6.31 -4.31 3.57
N ARG A 106 5.72 -4.78 4.68
CA ARG A 106 5.21 -6.15 4.78
C ARG A 106 4.12 -6.45 3.76
N TRP A 107 3.17 -5.52 3.58
CA TRP A 107 2.03 -5.69 2.68
C TRP A 107 2.38 -5.67 1.19
N SER A 108 3.55 -5.14 0.82
CA SER A 108 4.05 -5.21 -0.57
C SER A 108 5.12 -6.30 -0.75
N CYS A 109 6.06 -6.43 0.20
CA CYS A 109 7.13 -7.43 0.16
C CYS A 109 6.61 -8.85 0.33
N GLY A 110 5.72 -9.07 1.29
CA GLY A 110 5.18 -10.40 1.61
C GLY A 110 4.46 -11.03 0.42
N PRO A 111 3.46 -10.36 -0.20
CA PRO A 111 2.76 -10.91 -1.35
C PRO A 111 3.64 -11.11 -2.59
N ALA A 112 4.65 -10.25 -2.80
CA ALA A 112 5.62 -10.41 -3.89
C ALA A 112 6.48 -11.68 -3.71
N ASN A 113 6.98 -11.91 -2.49
CA ASN A 113 7.70 -13.14 -2.14
C ASN A 113 6.78 -14.38 -2.25
N LEU A 114 5.55 -14.27 -1.74
CA LEU A 114 4.56 -15.35 -1.83
C LEU A 114 4.26 -15.70 -3.29
N PHE A 115 4.12 -14.70 -4.17
CA PHE A 115 3.87 -14.92 -5.59
C PHE A 115 4.96 -15.80 -6.21
N ARG A 116 6.23 -15.43 -6.00
CA ARG A 116 7.39 -16.21 -6.46
C ARG A 116 7.33 -17.66 -6.00
N LYS A 117 7.02 -17.89 -4.72
CA LYS A 117 6.96 -19.23 -4.11
C LYS A 117 5.76 -20.06 -4.56
N MET A 118 4.63 -19.42 -4.87
CA MET A 118 3.35 -20.08 -5.16
C MET A 118 3.05 -20.24 -6.65
N VAL A 119 3.69 -19.50 -7.55
CA VAL A 119 3.32 -19.47 -8.97
C VAL A 119 3.31 -20.87 -9.60
N MET A 120 4.34 -21.68 -9.33
CA MET A 120 4.43 -23.06 -9.83
C MET A 120 3.39 -23.98 -9.18
N GLU A 121 3.11 -23.79 -7.88
CA GLU A 121 2.07 -24.55 -7.16
C GLU A 121 0.68 -24.27 -7.74
N ILE A 122 0.38 -23.02 -8.09
CA ILE A 122 -0.88 -22.60 -8.72
C ILE A 122 -0.99 -23.16 -10.14
N MET A 123 0.06 -23.05 -10.95
CA MET A 123 0.06 -23.54 -12.34
C MET A 123 -0.18 -25.05 -12.42
N ASN A 124 0.51 -25.81 -11.56
CA ASN A 124 0.45 -27.27 -11.55
C ASN A 124 -0.78 -27.84 -10.84
N ASN A 125 -1.61 -27.01 -10.20
CA ASN A 125 -2.80 -27.48 -9.50
C ASN A 125 -3.82 -28.08 -10.48
N LYS A 126 -4.25 -29.33 -10.27
CA LYS A 126 -5.23 -30.01 -11.15
C LYS A 126 -6.69 -29.84 -10.71
N LYS A 127 -6.94 -29.28 -9.53
CA LYS A 127 -8.29 -29.17 -8.94
C LYS A 127 -9.05 -27.93 -9.40
N VAL A 128 -8.35 -26.83 -9.68
CA VAL A 128 -8.97 -25.57 -10.08
C VAL A 128 -8.95 -25.35 -11.59
N SER A 129 -9.96 -24.62 -12.10
CA SER A 129 -10.07 -24.27 -13.51
C SER A 129 -8.94 -23.35 -13.98
N LEU A 130 -8.67 -23.35 -15.28
CA LEU A 130 -7.67 -22.46 -15.90
C LEU A 130 -7.97 -20.98 -15.61
N TRP A 131 -9.24 -20.58 -15.71
CA TRP A 131 -9.68 -19.21 -15.39
C TRP A 131 -9.33 -18.79 -13.97
N LYS A 132 -9.51 -19.70 -12.99
CA LYS A 132 -9.13 -19.43 -11.60
C LYS A 132 -7.63 -19.23 -11.46
N LYS A 133 -6.82 -20.04 -12.15
CA LYS A 133 -5.35 -19.88 -12.15
C LYS A 133 -4.93 -18.56 -12.75
N VAL A 134 -5.50 -18.20 -13.91
CA VAL A 134 -5.23 -16.91 -14.57
C VAL A 134 -5.60 -15.77 -13.64
N HIS A 135 -6.78 -15.80 -13.02
CA HIS A 135 -7.17 -14.77 -12.05
C HIS A 135 -6.19 -14.65 -10.88
N VAL A 136 -5.81 -15.77 -10.25
CA VAL A 136 -4.91 -15.73 -9.07
C VAL A 136 -3.49 -15.28 -9.46
N ILE A 137 -2.94 -15.78 -10.56
CA ILE A 137 -1.58 -15.44 -11.02
C ILE A 137 -1.55 -14.02 -11.58
N TYR A 138 -2.39 -13.73 -12.58
CA TYR A 138 -2.35 -12.48 -13.32
C TYR A 138 -3.03 -11.35 -12.56
N SER A 139 -4.32 -11.46 -12.25
CA SER A 139 -5.07 -10.34 -11.65
C SER A 139 -4.70 -10.11 -10.19
N PHE A 140 -4.66 -11.16 -9.37
CA PHE A 140 -4.46 -11.04 -7.93
C PHE A 140 -2.99 -10.82 -7.56
N PHE A 141 -2.04 -11.63 -8.06
CA PHE A 141 -0.63 -11.45 -7.72
C PHE A 141 0.08 -10.45 -8.63
N PHE A 142 0.14 -10.73 -9.94
CA PHE A 142 0.98 -9.95 -10.85
C PHE A 142 0.51 -8.50 -10.98
N VAL A 143 -0.72 -8.28 -11.42
CA VAL A 143 -1.25 -6.92 -11.62
C VAL A 143 -1.36 -6.17 -10.30
N ARG A 144 -2.04 -6.74 -9.30
CA ARG A 144 -2.37 -6.01 -8.08
C ARG A 144 -1.23 -5.89 -7.06
N LYS A 145 -0.41 -6.93 -6.88
CA LYS A 145 0.65 -6.94 -5.84
C LYS A 145 2.03 -6.56 -6.37
N VAL A 146 2.23 -6.59 -7.70
CA VAL A 146 3.52 -6.25 -8.33
C VAL A 146 3.40 -5.03 -9.25
N VAL A 147 2.67 -5.15 -10.36
CA VAL A 147 2.64 -4.15 -11.43
C VAL A 147 2.04 -2.83 -10.93
N ALA A 148 0.95 -2.84 -10.17
CA ALA A 148 0.29 -1.63 -9.71
C ALA A 148 1.25 -0.71 -8.93
N HIS A 149 2.02 -1.26 -7.99
CA HIS A 149 2.98 -0.48 -7.21
C HIS A 149 4.10 0.11 -8.08
N ILE A 150 4.69 -0.73 -8.95
CA ILE A 150 5.80 -0.34 -9.82
C ILE A 150 5.36 0.71 -10.84
N VAL A 151 4.23 0.48 -11.52
CA VAL A 151 3.70 1.38 -12.54
C VAL A 151 3.34 2.72 -11.95
N THR A 152 2.67 2.77 -10.78
CA THR A 152 2.38 4.05 -10.11
C THR A 152 3.67 4.83 -9.85
N PHE A 153 4.68 4.22 -9.23
CA PHE A 153 5.93 4.92 -8.96
C PHE A 153 6.66 5.37 -10.24
N VAL A 154 6.86 4.44 -11.18
CA VAL A 154 7.60 4.71 -12.42
C VAL A 154 6.88 5.77 -13.25
N PHE A 155 5.57 5.67 -13.41
CA PHE A 155 4.82 6.61 -14.24
C PHE A 155 4.84 8.03 -13.64
N TYR A 156 4.47 8.17 -12.37
CA TYR A 156 4.28 9.48 -11.73
C TYR A 156 5.56 10.14 -11.25
N CYS A 157 6.58 9.36 -10.87
CA CYS A 157 7.80 9.89 -10.27
C CYS A 157 9.03 9.76 -11.17
N ILE A 158 8.95 9.06 -12.31
CA ILE A 158 10.06 8.91 -13.26
C ILE A 158 9.66 9.34 -14.68
N VAL A 159 8.61 8.77 -15.26
CA VAL A 159 8.23 9.02 -16.67
C VAL A 159 7.76 10.46 -16.87
N ILE A 160 6.74 10.93 -16.13
CA ILE A 160 6.25 12.32 -16.25
C ILE A 160 7.37 13.37 -16.06
N PRO A 161 8.22 13.27 -15.01
CA PRO A 161 9.35 14.19 -14.86
C PRO A 161 10.39 14.06 -15.98
N ALA A 162 10.67 12.85 -16.47
CA ALA A 162 11.65 12.65 -17.55
C ALA A 162 11.19 13.23 -18.88
N THR A 163 9.88 13.21 -19.19
CA THR A 163 9.35 13.80 -20.43
C THR A 163 9.47 15.31 -20.47
N VAL A 164 9.56 15.97 -19.32
CA VAL A 164 9.87 17.40 -19.26
C VAL A 164 11.31 17.68 -19.75
N LEU A 165 12.24 16.75 -19.50
CA LEU A 165 13.64 16.87 -19.90
C LEU A 165 13.90 16.46 -21.36
N VAL A 166 12.97 15.72 -21.96
CA VAL A 166 13.06 15.19 -23.32
C VAL A 166 11.82 15.62 -24.10
N PRO A 167 11.83 16.83 -24.70
CA PRO A 167 10.66 17.44 -25.32
C PRO A 167 10.10 16.64 -26.51
N GLU A 168 10.87 15.71 -27.06
CA GLU A 168 10.44 14.81 -28.15
C GLU A 168 9.44 13.74 -27.68
N VAL A 169 9.33 13.49 -26.37
CA VAL A 169 8.46 12.45 -25.81
C VAL A 169 7.18 13.08 -25.29
N GLU A 170 6.12 13.02 -26.10
CA GLU A 170 4.79 13.43 -25.67
C GLU A 170 4.02 12.30 -24.98
N ILE A 171 3.56 12.54 -23.75
CA ILE A 171 2.66 11.60 -23.06
C ILE A 171 1.22 11.90 -23.47
N PRO A 172 0.45 10.90 -23.93
CA PRO A 172 -0.95 11.11 -24.26
C PRO A 172 -1.77 11.54 -23.04
N LYS A 173 -2.54 12.62 -23.19
CA LYS A 173 -3.40 13.19 -22.12
C LYS A 173 -4.37 12.18 -21.51
N TRP A 174 -4.88 11.24 -22.30
CA TRP A 174 -5.79 10.20 -21.80
C TRP A 174 -5.10 9.28 -20.78
N GLY A 175 -3.81 9.01 -20.95
CA GLY A 175 -3.02 8.17 -20.04
C GLY A 175 -2.54 8.94 -18.81
N ALA A 176 -2.09 10.19 -18.99
CA ALA A 176 -1.54 11.00 -17.89
C ALA A 176 -2.59 11.66 -16.99
N ILE A 177 -3.78 11.95 -17.53
CA ILE A 177 -4.79 12.75 -16.82
C ILE A 177 -6.11 11.99 -16.70
N TYR A 178 -6.68 11.51 -17.80
CA TYR A 178 -8.06 10.98 -17.78
C TYR A 178 -8.16 9.66 -17.02
N ILE A 179 -7.34 8.66 -17.34
CA ILE A 179 -7.33 7.37 -16.63
C ILE A 179 -7.07 7.56 -15.13
N PRO A 180 -6.01 8.29 -14.71
CA PRO A 180 -5.76 8.59 -13.30
C PRO A 180 -6.91 9.27 -12.58
N SER A 181 -7.53 10.26 -13.23
CA SER A 181 -8.65 11.01 -12.66
C SER A 181 -9.86 10.11 -12.47
N ILE A 182 -10.18 9.26 -13.45
CA ILE A 182 -11.29 8.29 -13.35
C ILE A 182 -11.01 7.30 -12.21
N ILE A 183 -9.82 6.70 -12.15
CA ILE A 183 -9.46 5.75 -11.08
C ILE A 183 -9.56 6.43 -9.71
N THR A 184 -9.05 7.64 -9.59
CA THR A 184 -9.10 8.40 -8.34
C THR A 184 -10.53 8.71 -7.92
N LEU A 185 -11.38 9.17 -8.85
CA LEU A 185 -12.79 9.44 -8.58
C LEU A 185 -13.54 8.18 -8.17
N LEU A 186 -13.27 7.03 -8.82
CA LEU A 186 -13.86 5.75 -8.44
C LEU A 186 -13.44 5.32 -7.03
N ASN A 187 -12.17 5.50 -6.66
CA ASN A 187 -11.71 5.23 -5.29
C ASN A 187 -12.38 6.17 -4.28
N ALA A 188 -12.60 7.41 -4.68
CA ALA A 188 -13.17 8.45 -3.84
C ALA A 188 -14.66 8.23 -3.51
N VAL A 189 -15.40 7.49 -4.34
CA VAL A 189 -16.81 7.14 -4.11
C VAL A 189 -16.99 6.34 -2.81
N GLY A 190 -16.00 5.53 -2.41
CA GLY A 190 -16.04 4.79 -1.14
C GLY A 190 -16.02 5.70 0.09
N THR A 191 -15.35 6.86 -0.01
CA THR A 191 -15.13 7.77 1.12
C THR A 191 -15.55 9.22 0.82
N PRO A 192 -16.86 9.49 0.60
CA PRO A 192 -17.35 10.80 0.18
C PRO A 192 -17.04 11.92 1.19
N ARG A 193 -16.88 11.58 2.47
CA ARG A 193 -16.51 12.53 3.53
C ARG A 193 -15.10 13.12 3.36
N SER A 194 -14.22 12.39 2.66
CA SER A 194 -12.80 12.74 2.51
C SER A 194 -12.45 13.24 1.11
N LEU A 195 -13.45 13.58 0.27
CA LEU A 195 -13.24 14.12 -1.09
C LEU A 195 -12.35 15.38 -1.12
N HIS A 196 -12.48 16.23 -0.10
CA HIS A 196 -11.66 17.43 0.03
C HIS A 196 -10.16 17.13 0.23
N LEU A 197 -9.79 15.89 0.57
CA LEU A 197 -8.41 15.45 0.77
C LEU A 197 -7.80 14.75 -0.44
N LEU A 198 -8.52 14.64 -1.57
CA LEU A 198 -8.07 13.83 -2.71
C LEU A 198 -6.70 14.23 -3.25
N VAL A 199 -6.42 15.54 -3.35
CA VAL A 199 -5.11 16.01 -3.83
C VAL A 199 -4.00 15.53 -2.88
N PHE A 200 -4.17 15.69 -1.58
CA PHE A 200 -3.20 15.22 -0.59
C PHE A 200 -3.04 13.71 -0.61
N TRP A 201 -4.14 12.98 -0.78
CA TRP A 201 -4.16 11.53 -0.88
C TRP A 201 -3.36 11.04 -2.11
N ILE A 202 -3.57 11.63 -3.30
CA ILE A 202 -2.80 11.29 -4.52
C ILE A 202 -1.30 11.53 -4.29
N LEU A 203 -0.94 12.71 -3.78
CA LEU A 203 0.47 13.07 -3.54
C LEU A 203 1.12 12.10 -2.55
N PHE A 204 0.39 11.74 -1.48
CA PHE A 204 0.85 10.81 -0.46
C PHE A 204 0.96 9.37 -0.99
N GLU A 205 -0.01 8.89 -1.76
CA GLU A 205 0.03 7.58 -2.40
C GLU A 205 1.19 7.46 -3.39
N ASN A 206 1.52 8.55 -4.12
CA ASN A 206 2.71 8.60 -4.98
C ASN A 206 4.00 8.51 -4.16
N VAL A 207 4.11 9.18 -3.01
CA VAL A 207 5.27 8.99 -2.11
C VAL A 207 5.34 7.55 -1.61
N MET A 208 4.21 6.98 -1.20
CA MET A 208 4.15 5.60 -0.73
C MET A 208 4.44 4.57 -1.83
N SER A 209 4.18 4.90 -3.10
CA SER A 209 4.48 4.02 -4.24
C SER A 209 5.98 3.72 -4.37
N LEU A 210 6.87 4.66 -4.00
CA LEU A 210 8.32 4.41 -3.91
C LEU A 210 8.61 3.30 -2.90
N HIS A 211 8.05 3.42 -1.69
CA HIS A 211 8.26 2.47 -0.60
C HIS A 211 7.70 1.09 -0.94
N ARG A 212 6.49 1.03 -1.51
CA ARG A 212 5.86 -0.21 -1.97
C ARG A 212 6.65 -0.86 -3.10
N THR A 213 7.11 -0.08 -4.09
CA THR A 213 7.94 -0.56 -5.20
C THR A 213 9.23 -1.19 -4.70
N LYS A 214 9.94 -0.50 -3.80
CA LYS A 214 11.16 -1.04 -3.17
C LYS A 214 10.87 -2.36 -2.43
N ALA A 215 9.80 -2.40 -1.64
CA ALA A 215 9.39 -3.59 -0.91
C ALA A 215 9.03 -4.75 -1.84
N THR A 216 8.32 -4.49 -2.95
CA THR A 216 8.00 -5.47 -3.99
C THR A 216 9.27 -6.06 -4.61
N PHE A 217 10.26 -5.24 -4.98
CA PHE A 217 11.54 -5.75 -5.51
C PHE A 217 12.29 -6.60 -4.48
N ILE A 218 12.34 -6.16 -3.22
CA ILE A 218 12.93 -6.94 -2.12
C ILE A 218 12.24 -8.31 -2.02
N GLY A 219 10.91 -8.35 -2.07
CA GLY A 219 10.11 -9.58 -2.06
C GLY A 219 10.38 -10.51 -3.24
N LEU A 220 10.40 -9.98 -4.47
CA LEU A 220 10.65 -10.77 -5.70
C LEU A 220 12.07 -11.33 -5.78
N LEU A 221 13.04 -10.61 -5.23
CA LEU A 221 14.46 -10.98 -5.26
C LEU A 221 14.92 -11.74 -4.01
N GLU A 222 14.03 -12.00 -3.05
CA GLU A 222 14.36 -12.65 -1.77
C GLU A 222 15.52 -11.96 -1.02
N ALA A 223 15.59 -10.62 -1.07
CA ALA A 223 16.67 -9.85 -0.46
C ALA A 223 16.55 -9.79 1.09
N GLY A 224 17.59 -9.29 1.78
CA GLY A 224 17.78 -9.48 3.23
C GLY A 224 16.66 -9.02 4.19
N ARG A 225 15.68 -8.21 3.76
CA ARG A 225 14.55 -7.73 4.60
C ARG A 225 13.21 -8.41 4.28
N VAL A 226 13.23 -9.55 3.59
CA VAL A 226 12.01 -10.25 3.15
C VAL A 226 11.23 -10.92 4.28
N ASN A 227 11.96 -11.48 5.25
CA ASN A 227 11.36 -12.16 6.41
C ASN A 227 11.26 -11.24 7.64
N GLU A 228 11.51 -9.94 7.48
CA GLU A 228 11.45 -8.99 8.59
C GLU A 228 9.99 -8.76 9.00
N TRP A 229 9.61 -9.33 10.14
CA TRP A 229 8.31 -9.13 10.75
C TRP A 229 8.45 -8.13 11.90
N VAL A 230 8.23 -6.86 11.62
CA VAL A 230 8.09 -5.83 12.65
C VAL A 230 6.61 -5.72 13.02
N VAL A 231 6.30 -5.80 14.31
CA VAL A 231 4.95 -5.56 14.83
C VAL A 231 4.58 -4.11 14.50
N THR A 232 3.42 -3.93 13.88
CA THR A 232 2.90 -2.58 13.68
C THR A 232 2.44 -2.02 15.02
N GLU A 233 3.15 -1.03 15.53
CA GLU A 233 2.77 -0.34 16.76
C GLU A 233 1.40 0.34 16.58
N LYS A 234 0.50 0.07 17.51
CA LYS A 234 -0.84 0.69 17.63
C LYS A 234 -0.85 1.68 18.79
N LEU A 235 -1.79 2.64 18.83
CA LEU A 235 -1.89 3.66 19.89
C LEU A 235 -2.04 3.03 21.28
N GLY A 236 -2.77 1.91 21.39
CA GLY A 236 -2.90 1.16 22.65
C GLY A 236 -1.55 0.68 23.19
N ASP A 237 -0.67 0.21 22.30
CA ASP A 237 0.68 -0.23 22.64
C ASP A 237 1.62 0.95 22.85
N ALA A 238 1.46 2.04 22.08
CA ALA A 238 2.19 3.28 22.26
C ALA A 238 1.86 3.96 23.61
N LYS A 239 0.60 3.90 24.08
CA LYS A 239 0.19 4.37 25.42
C LYS A 239 0.83 3.51 26.52
N LYS A 240 0.84 2.18 26.39
CA LYS A 240 1.55 1.28 27.32
C LYS A 240 3.05 1.53 27.33
N ALA A 241 3.67 1.67 26.16
CA ALA A 241 5.09 2.00 26.01
C ALA A 241 5.40 3.40 26.57
N LYS A 242 4.52 4.39 26.41
CA LYS A 242 4.64 5.73 26.99
C LYS A 242 4.47 5.72 28.50
N MET A 243 3.63 4.84 29.06
CA MET A 243 3.55 4.60 30.51
C MET A 243 4.82 3.95 31.05
N ALA A 244 5.39 2.97 30.33
CA ALA A 244 6.66 2.34 30.68
C ALA A 244 7.86 3.30 30.53
N ALA A 245 7.89 4.11 29.47
CA ALA A 245 8.91 5.13 29.23
C ALA A 245 8.78 6.34 30.16
N LYS A 246 7.62 6.56 30.81
CA LYS A 246 7.48 7.56 31.88
C LYS A 246 8.38 7.21 33.09
N ALA A 247 8.83 5.96 33.20
CA ALA A 247 9.82 5.52 34.19
C ALA A 247 11.30 5.69 33.73
N ALA A 248 11.55 6.01 32.45
CA ALA A 248 12.90 6.17 31.90
C ALA A 248 13.05 7.51 31.15
N ARG A 249 13.70 8.49 31.78
CA ARG A 249 13.83 9.85 31.24
C ARG A 249 14.73 9.97 29.99
N LYS A 250 14.26 10.87 29.11
CA LYS A 250 14.86 11.67 28.00
C LYS A 250 14.59 11.17 26.56
N PRO A 251 13.76 11.88 25.76
CA PRO A 251 13.67 11.61 24.33
C PRO A 251 14.83 12.30 23.63
N ARG A 252 15.91 11.57 23.37
CA ARG A 252 16.97 12.03 22.47
C ARG A 252 16.52 11.76 21.04
N ILE A 253 15.68 12.64 20.48
CA ILE A 253 15.28 12.56 19.08
C ILE A 253 16.52 12.91 18.24
N ARG A 254 17.20 11.90 17.68
CA ARG A 254 18.25 12.13 16.69
C ARG A 254 17.60 12.51 15.38
N ILE A 255 17.89 13.72 14.89
CA ILE A 255 17.42 14.25 13.61
C ILE A 255 17.70 13.26 12.46
N GLY A 256 18.82 12.52 12.53
CA GLY A 256 19.18 11.50 11.53
C GLY A 256 18.19 10.33 11.40
N ASP A 257 17.47 9.96 12.46
CA ASP A 257 16.50 8.85 12.41
C ASP A 257 15.18 9.24 11.71
N ARG A 258 14.99 10.55 11.46
CA ARG A 258 13.81 11.11 10.77
C ARG A 258 14.05 11.38 9.29
N LEU A 259 15.30 11.38 8.84
CA LEU A 259 15.63 11.67 7.45
C LEU A 259 15.45 10.42 6.59
N HIS A 260 14.68 10.55 5.52
CA HIS A 260 14.45 9.50 4.55
C HIS A 260 15.11 9.90 3.23
N LEU A 261 16.37 9.46 3.06
CA LEU A 261 17.24 9.91 1.97
C LEU A 261 16.67 9.64 0.58
N LEU A 262 16.03 8.49 0.36
CA LEU A 262 15.48 8.16 -0.97
C LEU A 262 14.34 9.13 -1.33
N GLU A 263 13.46 9.41 -0.38
CA GLU A 263 12.37 10.36 -0.51
C GLU A 263 12.90 11.78 -0.76
N LEU A 264 13.98 12.19 -0.09
CA LEU A 264 14.65 13.47 -0.33
C LEU A 264 15.29 13.55 -1.73
N TRP A 265 15.96 12.48 -2.18
CA TRP A 265 16.54 12.41 -3.53
C TRP A 265 15.46 12.47 -4.61
N THR A 266 14.37 11.71 -4.46
CA THR A 266 13.21 11.79 -5.37
C THR A 266 12.60 13.19 -5.36
N GLY A 267 12.43 13.79 -4.18
CA GLY A 267 11.94 15.17 -4.04
C GLY A 267 12.82 16.19 -4.78
N ALA A 268 14.14 16.08 -4.65
CA ALA A 268 15.10 16.94 -5.33
C ALA A 268 15.09 16.75 -6.85
N TYR A 269 15.00 15.51 -7.33
CA TYR A 269 14.86 15.20 -8.75
C TYR A 269 13.58 15.82 -9.34
N LEU A 270 12.44 15.66 -8.66
CA LEU A 270 11.17 16.26 -9.09
C LEU A 270 11.21 17.78 -9.07
N PHE A 271 11.85 18.38 -8.06
CA PHE A 271 12.04 19.82 -7.96
C PHE A 271 12.85 20.35 -9.15
N PHE A 272 13.96 19.67 -9.47
CA PHE A 272 14.80 20.01 -10.61
C PHE A 272 14.01 19.94 -11.93
N CYS A 273 13.24 18.88 -12.14
CA CYS A 273 12.38 18.76 -13.33
C CYS A 273 11.31 19.86 -13.37
N GLY A 274 10.71 20.22 -12.23
CA GLY A 274 9.76 21.34 -12.14
C GLY A 274 10.38 22.67 -12.52
N CYS A 275 11.59 22.98 -12.02
CA CYS A 275 12.34 24.17 -12.41
C CYS A 275 12.68 24.17 -13.91
N TYR A 276 13.02 23.01 -14.47
CA TYR A 276 13.28 22.88 -15.90
C TYR A 276 12.02 23.12 -16.74
N ASP A 277 10.87 22.56 -16.38
CA ASP A 277 9.60 22.79 -17.10
C ASP A 277 9.21 24.27 -17.10
N VAL A 278 9.45 24.99 -15.99
CA VAL A 278 9.19 26.45 -15.92
C VAL A 278 10.13 27.23 -16.85
N ALA A 279 11.41 26.84 -16.93
CA ALA A 279 12.40 27.58 -17.68
C ALA A 279 12.37 27.28 -19.19
N PHE A 280 12.07 26.03 -19.56
CA PHE A 280 12.25 25.52 -20.93
C PHE A 280 11.08 24.67 -21.45
N GLY A 281 10.14 24.28 -20.59
CA GLY A 281 9.07 23.34 -20.93
C GLY A 281 7.82 24.00 -21.49
N ASN A 282 7.11 23.25 -22.35
CA ASN A 282 5.79 23.63 -22.90
C ASN A 282 4.65 22.78 -22.31
N SER A 283 4.96 21.86 -21.41
CA SER A 283 4.04 20.80 -20.97
C SER A 283 3.18 21.15 -19.75
N HIS A 284 3.52 22.26 -19.07
CA HIS A 284 2.84 22.77 -17.87
C HIS A 284 2.71 21.76 -16.73
N PHE A 285 3.55 20.72 -16.69
CA PHE A 285 3.58 19.73 -15.61
C PHE A 285 4.22 20.28 -14.32
N PHE A 286 4.88 21.45 -14.36
CA PHE A 286 5.54 22.06 -13.22
C PHE A 286 4.67 22.16 -11.96
N ILE A 287 3.36 22.41 -12.12
CA ILE A 287 2.41 22.47 -10.98
C ILE A 287 2.39 21.14 -10.25
N TYR A 288 2.21 20.04 -10.99
CA TYR A 288 2.24 18.70 -10.42
C TYR A 288 3.61 18.37 -9.84
N LEU A 289 4.69 18.68 -10.54
CA LEU A 289 6.06 18.38 -10.12
C LEU A 289 6.44 19.10 -8.81
N PHE A 290 6.08 20.36 -8.65
CA PHE A 290 6.33 21.09 -7.41
C PHE A 290 5.48 20.58 -6.24
N LEU A 291 4.19 20.29 -6.47
CA LEU A 291 3.32 19.70 -5.44
C LEU A 291 3.83 18.32 -4.99
N GLN A 292 4.24 17.48 -5.94
CA GLN A 292 4.78 16.15 -5.66
C GLN A 292 6.15 16.24 -4.97
N SER A 293 7.03 17.13 -5.42
CA SER A 293 8.32 17.40 -4.77
C SER A 293 8.14 17.84 -3.31
N MET A 294 7.21 18.77 -3.05
CA MET A 294 6.87 19.22 -1.69
C MET A 294 6.41 18.04 -0.82
N ALA A 295 5.54 17.16 -1.33
CA ALA A 295 5.09 15.98 -0.59
C ALA A 295 6.26 15.03 -0.25
N PHE A 296 7.17 14.80 -1.20
CA PHE A 296 8.39 14.02 -0.97
C PHE A 296 9.31 14.65 0.07
N PHE A 297 9.47 15.98 0.08
CA PHE A 297 10.25 16.67 1.11
C PHE A 297 9.59 16.60 2.49
N ILE A 298 8.29 16.83 2.60
CA ILE A 298 7.55 16.73 3.87
C ILE A 298 7.74 15.34 4.50
N VAL A 299 7.59 14.29 3.70
CA VAL A 299 7.83 12.91 4.15
C VAL A 299 9.32 12.66 4.40
N GLY A 300 10.19 13.15 3.51
CA GLY A 300 11.64 12.98 3.55
C GLY A 300 12.31 13.59 4.79
N PHE A 301 11.80 14.72 5.28
CA PHE A 301 12.23 15.33 6.54
C PHE A 301 11.55 14.75 7.78
N GLY A 302 10.59 13.82 7.59
CA GLY A 302 9.91 13.13 8.68
C GLY A 302 8.82 13.96 9.38
N TYR A 303 8.17 14.87 8.67
CA TYR A 303 7.03 15.65 9.19
C TYR A 303 5.69 14.91 9.11
N ALA A 304 5.60 13.82 8.33
CA ALA A 304 4.41 12.98 8.24
C ALA A 304 4.21 12.11 9.51
N GLY A 305 2.95 11.95 9.94
CA GLY A 305 2.59 11.07 11.08
C GLY A 305 3.29 11.44 12.39
N THR A 306 3.57 12.72 12.60
CA THR A 306 4.12 13.25 13.84
C THR A 306 2.99 13.63 14.78
N PHE A 307 2.98 13.06 15.98
CA PHE A 307 2.11 13.52 17.05
C PHE A 307 2.55 14.92 17.47
N VAL A 308 1.72 15.92 17.21
CA VAL A 308 1.82 17.19 17.94
C VAL A 308 1.33 16.88 19.36
N PRO A 309 2.17 17.01 20.40
CA PRO A 309 1.71 16.84 21.77
C PRO A 309 0.57 17.83 22.00
N SER A 310 -0.61 17.33 22.38
CA SER A 310 -1.65 18.18 22.95
C SER A 310 -1.04 18.86 24.17
N THR A 311 -0.89 20.17 24.08
CA THR A 311 -0.54 21.04 25.21
C THR A 311 -1.68 21.05 26.22
#